data_AF-A0A2U8VXR8-F1
#
_entry.id   AF-A0A2U8VXR8-F1
#
_cell.length_a   1.000
_cell.length_b   1.000
_cell.length_c   1.000
_cell.angle_alpha   90.00
_cell.angle_beta   90.00
_cell.angle_gamma   90.00
#
_symmetry.space_group_name_H-M   'P 1'
#
loop_
_entity.id
_entity.type
_entity.pdbx_description
1 polymer ?
#
loop_
_entity_poly.entity_id
_entity_poly.type
_entity_poly.pdbx_seq_one_letter_code
_entity_poly.pdbx_strand_id
1 'polypeptide(L)'
;MALAEKIAGRFLSHGLPFSKHHAEPISGENRQFICADFGIFRYDNLAVLKMAHSPDVLVEASIIMNRDEEATLSGSERRNILAKSIAEAAYEYCLHG
;
A
#
# COMPACT_ATOMS: atom_id res chain seq x y z
N MET A 1 3.60 -12.43 4.75
CA MET A 1 3.41 -11.81 3.42
C MET A 1 1.97 -11.88 2.93
N ALA A 2 1.17 -12.87 3.34
CA ALA A 2 -0.20 -13.05 2.84
C ALA A 2 -1.15 -11.83 2.93
N LEU A 3 -1.05 -10.98 3.97
CA LEU A 3 -1.93 -9.81 4.08
C LEU A 3 -1.56 -8.69 3.09
N ALA A 4 -0.28 -8.38 2.93
CA ALA A 4 0.19 -7.31 2.03
C ALA A 4 -0.15 -7.63 0.56
N GLU A 5 0.06 -8.87 0.14
CA GLU A 5 -0.27 -9.33 -1.22
C GLU A 5 -1.78 -9.29 -1.48
N LYS A 6 -2.61 -9.65 -0.49
CA LYS A 6 -4.08 -9.54 -0.61
C LYS A 6 -4.54 -8.10 -0.78
N ILE A 7 -3.99 -7.17 0.01
CA ILE A 7 -4.31 -5.74 -0.11
C ILE A 7 -3.89 -5.21 -1.47
N ALA A 8 -2.66 -5.48 -1.90
CA ALA A 8 -2.16 -5.06 -3.20
C ALA A 8 -2.98 -5.65 -4.36
N GLY A 9 -3.35 -6.94 -4.27
CA GLY A 9 -4.22 -7.59 -5.24
C GLY A 9 -5.59 -6.93 -5.34
N ARG A 10 -6.19 -6.53 -4.20
CA ARG A 10 -7.47 -5.82 -4.20
C ARG A 10 -7.36 -4.42 -4.81
N PHE A 11 -6.32 -3.67 -4.50
CA PHE A 11 -6.05 -2.39 -5.16
C PHE A 11 -5.95 -2.55 -6.69
N LEU A 12 -5.13 -3.49 -7.17
CA LEU A 12 -5.01 -3.76 -8.60
C LEU A 12 -6.36 -4.15 -9.23
N SER A 13 -7.16 -4.99 -8.55
CA SER A 13 -8.48 -5.41 -9.04
C SER A 13 -9.50 -4.26 -9.15
N HIS A 14 -9.35 -3.24 -8.32
CA HIS A 14 -10.17 -2.02 -8.35
C HIS A 14 -9.54 -0.89 -9.21
N GLY A 15 -8.51 -1.21 -10.00
CA GLY A 15 -7.87 -0.25 -10.91
C GLY A 15 -6.97 0.78 -10.21
N LEU A 16 -6.48 0.49 -9.02
CA LEU A 16 -5.52 1.32 -8.28
C LEU A 16 -4.09 0.78 -8.49
N PRO A 17 -3.29 1.35 -9.41
CA PRO A 17 -1.91 0.94 -9.60
C PRO A 17 -1.01 1.42 -8.45
N PHE A 18 0.12 0.74 -8.25
CA PHE A 18 1.16 1.17 -7.32
C PHE A 18 2.22 2.04 -8.02
N SER A 19 2.90 2.88 -7.23
CA SER A 19 4.04 3.67 -7.70
C SER A 19 5.35 2.90 -7.51
N LYS A 20 6.31 3.13 -8.42
CA LYS A 20 7.69 2.65 -8.29
C LYS A 20 8.63 3.67 -7.66
N HIS A 21 8.11 4.82 -7.22
CA HIS A 21 8.91 5.96 -6.74
C HIS A 21 9.92 5.57 -5.67
N HIS A 22 9.54 4.72 -4.71
CA HIS A 22 10.46 4.28 -3.67
C HIS A 22 11.65 3.45 -4.17
N ALA A 23 11.59 2.87 -5.37
CA ALA A 23 12.73 2.15 -5.97
C ALA A 23 13.65 3.07 -6.79
N GLU A 24 13.35 4.36 -6.91
CA GLU A 24 14.19 5.29 -7.66
C GLU A 24 15.54 5.48 -6.96
N PRO A 25 16.65 5.60 -7.73
CA PRO A 25 18.00 5.75 -7.19
C PRO A 25 18.26 7.19 -6.71
N ILE A 26 17.43 7.68 -5.77
CA ILE A 26 17.51 9.02 -5.19
C ILE A 26 17.76 8.96 -3.68
N SER A 27 18.39 10.00 -3.15
CA SER A 27 18.69 10.09 -1.72
C SER A 27 17.39 10.12 -0.91
N GLY A 28 17.24 9.20 0.04
CA GLY A 28 16.03 9.03 0.85
C GLY A 28 15.08 7.95 0.34
N GLU A 29 15.28 7.43 -0.88
CA GLU A 29 14.55 6.29 -1.43
C GLU A 29 15.49 5.11 -1.70
N ASN A 30 15.37 4.43 -2.86
CA ASN A 30 16.08 3.20 -3.21
C ASN A 30 15.70 1.99 -2.32
N ARG A 31 14.42 1.87 -1.99
CA ARG A 31 13.84 0.74 -1.24
C ARG A 31 13.81 -0.52 -2.12
N GLN A 32 14.16 -1.66 -1.51
CA GLN A 32 14.13 -2.95 -2.19
C GLN A 32 12.69 -3.46 -2.31
N PHE A 33 12.32 -3.97 -3.50
CA PHE A 33 11.09 -4.75 -3.66
C PHE A 33 11.20 -6.09 -2.93
N ILE A 34 10.20 -6.42 -2.13
CA ILE A 34 9.97 -7.79 -1.65
C ILE A 34 9.03 -8.52 -2.60
N CYS A 35 8.08 -7.81 -3.22
CA CYS A 35 7.28 -8.34 -4.32
C CYS A 35 7.03 -7.23 -5.36
N ALA A 36 7.70 -7.34 -6.51
CA ALA A 36 7.67 -6.31 -7.55
C ALA A 36 6.30 -6.21 -8.25
N ASP A 37 5.62 -7.34 -8.46
CA ASP A 37 4.33 -7.39 -9.14
C ASP A 37 3.20 -6.74 -8.34
N PHE A 38 3.40 -6.60 -7.02
CA PHE A 38 2.44 -6.00 -6.09
C PHE A 38 2.90 -4.64 -5.53
N GLY A 39 4.06 -4.14 -5.95
CA GLY A 39 4.58 -2.88 -5.42
C GLY A 39 4.92 -2.91 -3.93
N ILE A 40 5.33 -4.07 -3.41
CA ILE A 40 5.61 -4.25 -1.99
C ILE A 40 7.10 -4.01 -1.74
N PHE A 41 7.41 -3.03 -0.91
CA PHE A 41 8.77 -2.63 -0.55
C PHE A 41 9.13 -3.07 0.86
N ARG A 42 10.42 -3.35 1.08
CA ARG A 42 10.98 -3.50 2.42
C ARG A 42 11.28 -2.12 2.98
N TYR A 43 10.79 -1.85 4.19
CA TYR A 43 11.13 -0.63 4.90
C TYR A 43 11.20 -0.87 6.41
N ASP A 44 12.42 -0.98 6.92
CA ASP A 44 12.69 -1.37 8.31
C ASP A 44 12.76 -0.18 9.28
N ASN A 45 12.59 1.05 8.78
CA ASN A 45 12.75 2.29 9.55
C ASN A 45 11.43 2.91 10.03
N LEU A 46 10.32 2.19 9.96
CA LEU A 46 9.06 2.61 10.59
C LEU A 46 9.01 2.14 12.04
N ALA A 47 9.04 3.08 12.99
CA ALA A 47 8.91 2.80 14.41
C ALA A 47 7.62 2.03 14.74
N VAL A 48 6.55 2.26 13.97
CA VAL A 48 5.25 1.58 14.15
C VAL A 48 5.30 0.08 13.85
N LEU A 49 6.11 -0.34 12.86
CA LEU A 49 6.22 -1.75 12.46
C LEU A 49 7.20 -2.54 13.36
N LYS A 50 8.10 -1.86 14.08
CA LYS A 50 9.12 -2.52 14.92
C LYS A 50 8.57 -3.17 16.19
N MET A 51 7.36 -2.81 16.61
CA MET A 51 6.77 -3.26 17.88
C MET A 51 5.51 -4.13 17.71
N ALA A 52 5.11 -4.44 16.47
CA ALA A 52 3.92 -5.23 16.23
C ALA A 52 4.16 -6.72 16.55
N HIS A 53 3.33 -7.29 17.43
CA HIS A 53 3.28 -8.73 17.71
C HIS A 53 2.33 -9.51 16.78
N SER A 54 1.67 -8.80 15.86
CA SER A 54 0.79 -9.32 14.81
C SER A 54 1.34 -8.94 13.43
N PRO A 55 0.91 -9.60 12.34
CA PRO A 55 1.22 -9.15 10.98
C PRO A 55 0.79 -7.68 10.81
N ASP A 56 1.74 -6.82 10.44
CA ASP A 56 1.52 -5.38 10.27
C ASP A 56 1.99 -4.94 8.88
N VAL A 57 1.24 -4.01 8.28
CA VAL A 57 1.46 -3.49 6.93
C VAL A 57 1.15 -1.99 6.93
N LEU A 58 2.08 -1.19 6.43
CA LEU A 58 1.83 0.23 6.16
C LEU A 58 1.44 0.41 4.70
N VAL A 59 0.30 1.07 4.47
CA VAL A 59 -0.21 1.37 3.13
C VAL A 59 -0.04 2.86 2.85
N GLU A 60 0.80 3.18 1.86
CA GLU A 60 0.91 4.54 1.31
C GLU A 60 -0.13 4.71 0.19
N ALA A 61 -1.26 5.36 0.50
CA ALA A 61 -2.42 5.44 -0.40
C ALA A 61 -2.28 6.48 -1.54
N SER A 62 -1.27 7.35 -1.48
CA SER A 62 -0.99 8.39 -2.47
C SER A 62 0.34 9.10 -2.21
N ILE A 63 0.90 9.75 -3.23
CA ILE A 63 2.05 10.66 -3.10
C ILE A 63 1.49 12.09 -2.94
N ILE A 64 1.66 12.71 -1.77
CA ILE A 64 1.20 14.09 -1.51
C ILE A 64 2.30 15.07 -1.96
N MET A 65 2.58 15.15 -3.26
CA MET A 65 3.47 16.16 -3.84
C MET A 65 2.96 16.68 -5.18
N ASN A 66 1.63 16.74 -5.37
CA ASN A 66 1.04 17.41 -6.52
C ASN A 66 -0.33 17.99 -6.17
N ARG A 67 -0.46 19.32 -6.24
CA ARG A 67 -1.68 20.07 -5.87
C ARG A 67 -2.84 19.81 -6.83
N ASP A 68 -2.54 19.40 -8.07
CA ASP A 68 -3.54 19.00 -9.06
C ASP A 68 -4.00 17.54 -8.85
N GLU A 69 -3.15 16.69 -8.27
CA GLU A 69 -3.57 15.36 -7.81
C GLU A 69 -4.42 15.45 -6.53
N GLU A 70 -4.21 16.45 -5.67
CA GLU A 70 -4.98 16.65 -4.44
C GLU A 70 -6.50 16.71 -4.70
N ALA A 71 -6.95 17.35 -5.78
CA ALA A 71 -8.37 17.40 -6.15
C ALA A 71 -8.94 16.06 -6.65
N THR A 72 -8.10 15.21 -7.25
CA THR A 72 -8.48 13.87 -7.76
C THR A 72 -8.31 12.79 -6.67
N LEU A 73 -7.41 13.02 -5.71
CA LEU A 73 -7.12 12.20 -4.53
C LEU A 73 -8.08 12.48 -3.36
N SER A 74 -8.65 13.69 -3.27
CA SER A 74 -9.57 14.10 -2.19
C SER A 74 -11.03 13.71 -2.42
N GLY A 75 -11.35 13.05 -3.53
CA GLY A 75 -12.68 12.54 -3.83
C GLY A 75 -13.13 11.42 -2.88
N SER A 76 -14.40 11.46 -2.47
CA SER A 76 -15.01 10.38 -1.66
C SER A 76 -14.94 9.03 -2.36
N GLU A 77 -15.01 9.00 -3.69
CA GLU A 77 -14.90 7.79 -4.50
C GLU A 77 -13.58 7.04 -4.28
N ARG A 78 -12.44 7.75 -4.36
CA ARG A 78 -11.13 7.11 -4.17
C ARG A 78 -10.94 6.61 -2.74
N ARG A 79 -11.38 7.38 -1.73
CA ARG A 79 -11.39 6.92 -0.34
C ARG A 79 -12.25 5.67 -0.14
N ASN A 80 -13.42 5.63 -0.78
CA ASN A 80 -14.32 4.49 -0.70
C ASN A 80 -13.72 3.24 -1.36
N ILE A 81 -13.09 3.37 -2.52
CA ILE A 81 -12.44 2.24 -3.22
C ILE A 81 -11.24 1.73 -2.40
N LEU A 82 -10.42 2.62 -1.83
CA LEU A 82 -9.32 2.24 -0.95
C LEU A 82 -9.82 1.49 0.29
N ALA A 83 -10.79 2.05 1.01
CA ALA A 83 -11.37 1.44 2.20
C ALA A 83 -12.01 0.07 1.89
N LYS A 84 -12.75 -0.02 0.78
CA LYS A 84 -13.35 -1.27 0.31
C LYS A 84 -12.29 -2.34 0.03
N SER A 85 -11.24 -1.98 -0.70
CA SER A 85 -10.15 -2.90 -1.05
C SER A 85 -9.44 -3.46 0.20
N ILE A 86 -9.17 -2.58 1.18
CA ILE A 86 -8.56 -2.98 2.45
C ILE A 86 -9.49 -3.90 3.23
N ALA A 87 -10.78 -3.57 3.32
CA ALA A 87 -11.76 -4.38 4.04
C ALA A 87 -11.93 -5.77 3.41
N GLU A 88 -12.02 -5.86 2.08
CA GLU A 88 -12.10 -7.14 1.35
C GLU A 88 -10.85 -8.00 1.60
N ALA A 89 -9.66 -7.40 1.50
CA ALA A 89 -8.40 -8.11 1.74
C ALA A 89 -8.27 -8.59 3.19
N ALA A 90 -8.64 -7.77 4.16
CA ALA A 90 -8.63 -8.14 5.58
C ALA A 90 -9.63 -9.28 5.87
N TYR A 91 -10.83 -9.20 5.30
CA TYR A 91 -11.83 -10.27 5.43
C TYR A 91 -11.33 -11.60 4.86
N GLU A 92 -10.75 -11.59 3.67
CA GLU A 92 -10.16 -12.80 3.07
C GLU A 92 -9.01 -13.36 3.87
N TYR A 93 -8.17 -12.49 4.43
CA TYR A 93 -7.04 -12.89 5.27
C TYR A 93 -7.53 -13.57 6.55
N CYS A 94 -8.54 -13.01 7.22
CA CYS A 94 -9.10 -13.58 8.44
C CYS A 94 -9.87 -14.90 8.21
N LEU A 95 -10.44 -15.13 7.02
CA LEU A 95 -11.15 -16.38 6.70
C LEU A 95 -10.23 -17.54 6.30
N HIS A 96 -9.00 -17.26 5.89
CA HIS A 96 -8.04 -18.25 5.39
C HIS A 96 -6.69 -18.19 6.13
N GLY A 97 -6.67 -17.54 7.30
CA GLY A 97 -5.50 -17.31 8.15
C GLY A 97 -5.39 -18.30 9.29
#